data_AF-A0A3A4L4P6-F1
#
_entry.id   AF-A0A3A4L4P6-F1
#
_cell.length_a   1.000
_cell.length_b   1.000
_cell.length_c   1.000
_cell.angle_alpha   90.00
_cell.angle_beta   90.00
_cell.angle_gamma   90.00
#
_symmetry.space_group_name_H-M   'P 1'
#
loop_
_entity.id
_entity.type
_entity.pdbx_description
1 polymer ?
#
loop_
_entity_poly.entity_id
_entity_poly.type
_entity_poly.pdbx_seq_one_letter_code
_entity_poly.pdbx_strand_id
1 'polypeptide(L)'
;MLALVKPKIRINGHPVPVTRWGSTHIPVGPGVYDIWVATPWIFDMGAAGTRVMLQPGQAARIYYRSPALIFLNGAIGPEPQKTPGAVFMYIMWAVILLLVVLPMLLTVFI
;
A
#
# COMPACT_ATOMS: atom_id res chain seq x y z
N MET A 1 5.01 -3.24 10.61
CA MET A 1 5.18 -4.46 9.80
C MET A 1 5.82 -4.22 8.43
N LEU A 2 5.42 -3.22 7.64
CA LEU A 2 5.95 -3.01 6.27
C LEU A 2 7.47 -2.71 6.18
N ALA A 3 8.12 -2.21 7.23
CA ALA A 3 9.55 -1.88 7.21
C ALA A 3 10.50 -3.08 7.02
N LEU A 4 10.01 -4.31 7.24
CA LEU A 4 10.82 -5.54 7.16
C LEU A 4 11.07 -6.01 5.73
N VAL A 5 10.20 -5.63 4.79
CA VAL A 5 10.26 -6.04 3.38
C VAL A 5 10.34 -4.83 2.48
N LYS A 6 11.07 -4.91 1.37
CA LYS A 6 11.11 -3.85 0.36
C LYS A 6 9.98 -4.06 -0.65
N PRO A 7 9.27 -2.99 -1.10
CA PRO A 7 8.22 -3.17 -2.10
C PRO A 7 8.82 -3.69 -3.42
N LYS A 8 8.12 -4.56 -4.13
CA LYS A 8 8.46 -4.93 -5.50
C LYS A 8 7.89 -3.87 -6.44
N ILE A 9 8.73 -3.29 -7.29
CA ILE A 9 8.32 -2.32 -8.31
C ILE A 9 8.70 -2.90 -9.67
N ARG A 10 7.78 -2.84 -10.63
CA ARG A 10 8.04 -3.14 -12.03
C ARG A 10 7.64 -1.95 -12.89
N ILE A 11 8.47 -1.64 -13.88
CA ILE A 11 8.18 -0.62 -14.90
C ILE A 11 8.21 -1.31 -16.25
N ASN A 12 7.11 -1.23 -17.00
CA ASN A 12 6.91 -1.93 -18.27
C ASN A 12 7.20 -3.44 -18.13
N GLY A 13 6.81 -4.04 -17.00
CA GLY A 13 7.07 -5.44 -16.68
C GLY A 13 8.50 -5.75 -16.17
N HIS A 14 9.46 -4.83 -16.29
CA HIS A 14 10.83 -5.03 -15.83
C HIS A 14 11.00 -4.70 -14.34
N PRO A 15 11.66 -5.55 -13.54
CA PRO A 15 11.87 -5.29 -12.11
C PRO A 15 12.84 -4.12 -11.90
N VAL A 16 12.51 -3.24 -10.95
CA VAL A 16 13.40 -2.17 -10.49
C VAL A 16 14.33 -2.74 -9.41
N PRO A 17 15.66 -2.65 -9.55
CA PRO A 17 16.61 -3.37 -8.70
C PRO A 17 16.73 -2.80 -7.27
N VAL A 18 16.58 -1.49 -7.11
CA VAL A 18 16.72 -0.82 -5.82
C VAL A 18 15.37 -0.23 -5.41
N THR A 19 14.72 -0.86 -4.43
CA THR A 19 13.44 -0.41 -3.90
C THR A 19 13.49 -0.22 -2.38
N ARG A 20 12.72 0.76 -1.89
CA ARG A 20 12.54 1.02 -0.46
C ARG A 20 11.17 1.65 -0.21
N TRP A 21 10.69 1.55 1.01
CA TRP A 21 9.58 2.38 1.46
C TRP A 21 10.01 3.84 1.57
N GLY A 22 9.06 4.74 1.32
CA GLY A 22 9.32 6.17 1.19
C GLY A 22 9.57 6.56 -0.26
N SER A 23 10.37 7.59 -0.48
CA SER A 23 10.65 8.10 -1.84
C SER A 23 11.80 7.34 -2.48
N THR A 24 11.56 6.85 -3.70
CA THR A 24 12.57 6.26 -4.59
C THR A 24 12.53 7.03 -5.90
N HIS A 25 13.68 7.55 -6.34
CA HIS A 25 13.81 8.19 -7.64
C HIS A 25 14.27 7.15 -8.66
N ILE A 26 13.58 7.06 -9.79
CA ILE A 26 13.87 6.10 -10.84
C ILE A 26 14.10 6.92 -12.13
N PRO A 27 15.33 7.00 -12.63
CA PRO A 27 15.63 7.76 -13.83
C PRO A 27 15.06 7.04 -15.05
N VAL A 28 14.19 7.72 -15.79
CA VAL A 28 13.60 7.24 -17.04
C VAL A 28 13.56 8.37 -18.06
N GLY A 29 13.51 8.03 -19.34
CA GLY A 29 13.33 9.00 -20.42
C GLY A 29 11.87 9.49 -20.54
N PRO A 30 11.58 10.38 -21.51
CA PRO A 30 10.20 10.69 -21.87
C PRO A 30 9.51 9.47 -22.47
N GLY A 31 8.22 9.30 -22.20
CA GLY A 31 7.46 8.15 -22.69
C GLY A 31 6.27 7.78 -21.82
N VAL A 32 5.62 6.67 -22.19
CA VAL A 32 4.51 6.09 -21.43
C VAL A 32 5.03 4.87 -20.66
N TYR A 33 4.79 4.85 -19.36
CA TYR A 33 5.26 3.81 -18.46
C TYR A 33 4.08 3.15 -17.74
N ASP A 34 4.07 1.82 -17.75
CA ASP A 34 3.20 1.00 -16.92
C ASP A 34 3.93 0.66 -15.63
N ILE A 35 3.42 1.13 -14.50
CA ILE A 35 4.03 0.98 -13.19
C ILE A 35 3.19 0.00 -12.39
N TRP A 36 3.82 -1.06 -11.94
CA TRP A 36 3.21 -2.05 -11.06
C TRP A 36 3.98 -2.12 -9.74
N VAL A 37 3.25 -2.12 -8.63
CA VAL A 37 3.83 -2.19 -7.29
C VAL A 37 3.08 -3.22 -6.44
N ALA A 38 3.82 -4.02 -5.69
CA ALA A 38 3.27 -4.93 -4.69
C ALA A 38 4.17 -5.01 -3.46
N THR A 39 3.59 -5.40 -2.34
CA THR A 39 4.32 -5.71 -1.11
C THR A 39 4.64 -7.21 -1.10
N PRO A 40 5.92 -7.62 -1.09
CA PRO A 40 6.25 -9.04 -1.08
C PRO A 40 5.97 -9.66 0.30
N TRP A 41 5.24 -10.77 0.27
CA TRP A 41 4.99 -11.65 1.42
C TRP A 41 5.04 -13.11 0.95
N ILE A 42 4.26 -14.02 1.55
CA ILE A 42 4.01 -15.38 1.02
C ILE A 42 3.52 -15.32 -0.43
N PHE A 43 2.73 -14.29 -0.76
CA PHE A 43 2.33 -13.92 -2.11
C PHE A 43 2.51 -12.40 -2.32
N ASP A 44 2.37 -11.93 -3.56
CA ASP A 44 2.45 -10.49 -3.87
C ASP A 44 1.20 -9.77 -3.39
N MET A 45 1.26 -9.27 -2.15
CA MET A 45 0.16 -8.61 -1.47
C MET A 45 -0.03 -7.19 -1.99
N GLY A 46 -1.28 -6.79 -2.17
CA GLY A 46 -1.60 -5.41 -2.51
C GLY A 46 -1.04 -4.98 -3.86
N ALA A 47 -1.05 -5.87 -4.85
CA ALA A 47 -0.66 -5.56 -6.21
C ALA A 47 -1.54 -4.42 -6.75
N ALA A 48 -0.92 -3.41 -7.36
CA ALA A 48 -1.59 -2.27 -7.95
C ALA A 48 -0.80 -1.73 -9.14
N GLY A 49 -1.50 -1.31 -10.20
CA GLY A 49 -0.91 -0.80 -11.43
C GLY A 49 -1.42 0.59 -11.78
N THR A 50 -0.57 1.44 -12.36
CA THR A 50 -0.97 2.71 -12.97
C THR A 50 -0.12 3.00 -14.20
N ARG A 51 -0.69 3.74 -15.14
CA ARG A 51 0.02 4.26 -16.30
C ARG A 51 0.37 5.73 -16.12
N VAL A 52 1.57 6.11 -16.52
CA VAL A 52 2.04 7.51 -16.44
C VAL A 52 2.67 7.90 -17.77
N MET A 53 2.36 9.10 -18.24
CA MET A 53 3.00 9.71 -19.40
C MET A 53 3.94 10.81 -18.92
N LEU A 54 5.18 10.79 -19.41
CA LEU A 54 6.22 11.78 -19.12
C LEU A 54 6.61 12.52 -20.38
N GLN A 55 6.51 13.85 -20.33
CA GLN A 55 7.08 14.74 -21.34
C GLN A 55 8.60 14.94 -21.13
N PRO A 56 9.35 15.41 -22.14
CA PRO A 56 10.77 15.73 -21.97
C PRO A 56 11.02 16.69 -20.80
N GLY A 57 11.93 16.32 -19.89
CA GLY A 57 12.25 17.11 -18.69
C GLY A 57 11.22 17.01 -17.54
N GLN A 58 10.14 16.24 -17.71
CA GLN A 58 9.11 16.07 -16.69
C GLN A 58 9.46 14.91 -15.74
N ALA A 59 9.15 15.08 -14.46
CA ALA A 59 9.12 14.01 -13.47
C ALA A 59 7.69 13.82 -12.95
N ALA A 60 7.26 12.57 -12.80
CA ALA A 60 6.00 12.24 -12.16
C ALA A 60 6.23 11.64 -10.77
N ARG A 61 5.40 12.04 -9.82
CA ARG A 61 5.39 11.45 -8.49
C ARG A 61 4.19 10.55 -8.35
N ILE A 62 4.44 9.28 -8.01
CA ILE A 62 3.41 8.27 -7.82
C ILE A 62 3.50 7.75 -6.40
N TYR A 63 2.35 7.67 -5.76
CA TYR A 63 2.20 7.20 -4.39
C TYR A 63 1.57 5.83 -4.42
N TYR A 64 2.15 4.91 -3.67
CA TYR A 64 1.62 3.58 -3.44
C TYR A 64 1.35 3.37 -1.95
N ARG A 65 0.22 2.73 -1.64
CA ARG A 65 -0.11 2.23 -0.30
C ARG A 65 -0.44 0.74 -0.36
N SER A 66 0.23 0.01 0.52
CA SER A 66 -0.12 -1.37 0.84
C SER A 66 -1.49 -1.42 1.54
N PRO A 67 -2.32 -2.44 1.29
CA PRO A 67 -3.59 -2.63 1.96
C PRO A 67 -3.42 -3.02 3.44
N ALA A 68 -4.46 -2.79 4.24
CA ALA A 68 -4.53 -3.25 5.62
C ALA A 68 -4.80 -4.77 5.73
N LEU A 69 -5.36 -5.37 4.68
CA LEU A 69 -5.75 -6.77 4.63
C LEU A 69 -5.08 -7.46 3.44
N ILE A 70 -4.63 -8.71 3.65
CA ILE A 70 -3.81 -9.44 2.67
C ILE A 70 -4.53 -9.72 1.34
N PHE A 71 -5.86 -9.79 1.34
CA PHE A 71 -6.66 -10.12 0.15
C PHE A 71 -7.09 -8.91 -0.68
N LEU A 72 -6.76 -7.70 -0.23
CA LEU A 72 -7.11 -6.48 -0.96
C LEU A 72 -5.98 -6.07 -1.91
N ASN A 73 -6.34 -5.34 -2.96
CA ASN A 73 -5.36 -4.64 -3.79
C ASN A 73 -4.79 -3.43 -3.04
N GLY A 74 -3.58 -3.04 -3.44
CA GLY A 74 -2.99 -1.78 -3.00
C GLY A 74 -3.67 -0.60 -3.68
N ALA A 75 -3.41 0.59 -3.16
CA ALA A 75 -3.82 1.82 -3.82
C ALA A 75 -2.59 2.48 -4.44
N ILE A 76 -2.70 2.89 -5.71
CA ILE A 76 -1.63 3.57 -6.45
C ILE A 76 -2.21 4.76 -7.20
N GLY A 77 -1.51 5.90 -7.20
CA GLY A 77 -1.99 7.09 -7.90
C GLY A 77 -1.06 8.30 -7.79
N PRO A 78 -1.41 9.42 -8.44
CA PRO A 78 -0.60 10.64 -8.46
C PRO A 78 -0.64 11.41 -7.14
N GLU A 79 -1.62 11.13 -6.28
CA GLU A 79 -1.79 11.75 -4.97
C GLU A 79 -1.56 10.74 -3.83
N PRO A 80 -1.27 11.21 -2.61
CA PRO A 80 -1.19 10.34 -1.43
C PRO A 80 -2.43 9.46 -1.27
N GLN A 81 -2.24 8.15 -1.43
CA GLN A 81 -3.33 7.19 -1.35
C GLN A 81 -3.73 6.89 0.10
N LYS A 82 -5.03 6.64 0.33
CA LYS A 82 -5.54 6.07 1.58
C LYS A 82 -5.25 4.56 1.61
N THR A 83 -5.10 3.99 2.79
CA THR A 83 -4.86 2.55 2.97
C THR A 83 -6.15 1.76 2.72
N PRO A 84 -6.22 0.90 1.69
CA PRO A 84 -7.38 0.04 1.45
C PRO A 84 -7.67 -0.86 2.66
N GLY A 85 -8.94 -0.97 3.04
CA GLY A 85 -9.36 -1.79 4.18
C GLY A 85 -9.13 -1.19 5.56
N ALA A 86 -8.57 0.04 5.67
CA ALA A 86 -8.34 0.66 6.97
C ALA A 86 -9.61 0.87 7.79
N VAL A 87 -10.71 1.31 7.16
CA VAL A 87 -11.99 1.52 7.85
C VAL A 87 -12.53 0.21 8.43
N PHE A 88 -12.51 -0.86 7.63
CA PHE A 88 -12.92 -2.19 8.09
C PHE A 88 -12.06 -2.67 9.27
N MET A 89 -10.74 -2.47 9.19
CA MET A 89 -9.82 -2.81 10.26
C MET A 89 -10.16 -2.06 11.56
N TYR A 90 -10.46 -0.75 11.49
CA TYR A 90 -10.86 0.04 12.66
C TYR A 90 -12.18 -0.43 13.27
N ILE A 91 -13.17 -0.73 12.44
CA ILE A 91 -14.47 -1.26 12.91
C ILE A 91 -14.26 -2.60 13.62
N MET A 92 -13.48 -3.50 13.02
CA MET A 92 -13.18 -4.81 13.61
C MET A 92 -12.51 -4.67 14.98
N TRP A 93 -11.52 -3.80 15.11
CA TRP A 93 -10.88 -3.52 16.40
C TRP A 93 -11.83 -2.90 17.43
N ALA A 94 -12.70 -1.97 17.00
CA ALA A 94 -13.69 -1.38 17.88
C ALA A 94 -14.69 -2.42 18.41
N VAL A 95 -15.14 -3.34 17.57
CA VAL A 95 -16.03 -4.45 17.97
C VAL A 95 -15.34 -5.40 18.95
N ILE A 96 -14.08 -5.78 18.69
CA ILE A 96 -13.31 -6.63 19.62
C ILE A 96 -13.17 -5.94 20.98
N LEU A 97 -12.81 -4.65 20.98
CA LEU A 97 -12.68 -3.88 22.21
C LEU A 97 -14.00 -3.79 22.96
N LEU A 98 -15.12 -3.57 22.26
CA LEU A 98 -16.46 -3.57 22.87
C LEU A 98 -16.78 -4.93 23.51
N LEU A 99 -16.52 -6.03 22.81
CA LEU A 99 -16.81 -7.39 23.29
C LEU A 99 -15.93 -7.80 24.49
N VAL A 100 -14.74 -7.22 24.65
CA VAL A 100 -13.85 -7.50 25.79
C VAL A 100 -14.13 -6.56 26.96
N VAL A 101 -14.26 -5.26 26.70
CA VAL A 101 -14.39 -4.23 27.74
C VAL A 101 -15.78 -4.25 28.37
N LEU A 102 -16.84 -4.44 27.57
CA LEU A 102 -18.22 -4.44 28.08
C LEU A 102 -18.45 -5.51 29.16
N PRO A 103 -18.13 -6.80 28.95
CA PRO A 103 -18.29 -7.80 30.01
C PRO A 103 -17.37 -7.55 31.20
N MET A 104 -16.14 -7.05 31.00
CA MET A 104 -15.27 -6.69 32.12
C MET A 104 -15.89 -5.61 33.01
N LEU A 105 -16.47 -4.56 32.42
CA LEU A 105 -17.17 -3.54 33.17
C LEU A 105 -18.38 -4.14 33.91
N LEU A 106 -19.20 -4.95 33.24
CA LEU A 106 -20.34 -5.60 33.86
C LEU A 106 -19.93 -6.47 35.07
N THR A 107 -18.81 -7.19 35.00
CA THR A 107 -18.30 -7.99 36.13
C THR A 107 -17.70 -7.18 37.27
N VAL A 108 -17.34 -5.91 37.05
CA VAL A 108 -16.80 -5.02 38.10
C VAL A 108 -17.92 -4.33 38.88
N PHE A 109 -19.11 -4.21 38.28
CA PHE A 109 -20.28 -3.53 38.88
C PHE A 109 -21.35 -4.50 39.44
N ILE A 110 -21.11 -5.81 39.37
CA ILE A 110 -21.94 -6.89 39.95
C ILE A 110 -21.15 -7.53 41.09
#